data_AF-A0A436SAE1-F1
#
_entry.id   AF-A0A436SAE1-F1
#
_cell.length_a   1.000
_cell.length_b   1.000
_cell.length_c   1.000
_cell.angle_alpha   90.00
_cell.angle_beta   90.00
_cell.angle_gamma   90.00
#
_symmetry.space_group_name_H-M   'P 1'
#
loop_
_entity.id
_entity.type
_entity.pdbx_description
1 polymer ?
#
loop_
_entity_poly.entity_id
_entity_poly.type
_entity_poly.pdbx_seq_one_letter_code
_entity_poly.pdbx_strand_id
1 'polypeptide(L)'
;FVSHDWWAYLIVTAAGGKVRYEPRPLVRYRQHAANLVGANVSWKARLSRLGRLFQGQFATWTDSNLRGLAVNRDLIAPDPALCLRLFIRARKGSTFRRFRLLGKSGVYRQTLMGTLGLYLAFLSRRI
;
A
#
# COMPACT_ATOMS: atom_id res chain seq x y z
N PHE A 1 -10.25 -3.61 10.27
CA PHE A 1 -9.09 -2.98 9.62
C PHE A 1 -7.89 -3.91 9.71
N VAL A 2 -7.02 -3.94 8.70
CA VAL A 2 -5.86 -4.86 8.67
C VAL A 2 -4.74 -4.36 9.59
N SER A 3 -4.48 -3.06 9.54
CA SER A 3 -3.55 -2.33 10.39
C SER A 3 -4.17 -0.96 10.63
N HIS A 4 -4.30 -0.57 11.90
CA HIS A 4 -4.87 0.71 12.30
C HIS A 4 -4.02 1.87 11.78
N ASP A 5 -2.70 1.76 11.88
CA ASP A 5 -1.77 2.79 11.41
C ASP A 5 -1.85 2.97 9.89
N TRP A 6 -1.95 1.86 9.15
CA TRP A 6 -2.10 1.93 7.69
C TRP A 6 -3.42 2.59 7.30
N TRP A 7 -4.52 2.23 7.97
CA TRP A 7 -5.81 2.86 7.73
C TRP A 7 -5.78 4.35 8.07
N ALA A 8 -5.25 4.71 9.25
CA ALA A 8 -5.11 6.10 9.69
C ALA A 8 -4.29 6.93 8.69
N TYR A 9 -3.16 6.40 8.23
CA TYR A 9 -2.36 7.03 7.18
C TYR A 9 -3.19 7.28 5.92
N LEU A 10 -3.93 6.26 5.44
CA LEU A 10 -4.73 6.37 4.22
C LEU A 10 -5.86 7.38 4.34
N ILE A 11 -6.65 7.35 5.43
CA ILE A 11 -7.80 8.25 5.56
C ILE A 11 -7.36 9.70 5.77
N VAL A 12 -6.30 9.94 6.57
CA VAL A 12 -5.77 11.28 6.77
C VAL A 12 -5.21 11.85 5.47
N THR A 13 -4.42 11.07 4.72
CA THR A 13 -3.85 11.54 3.45
C THR A 13 -4.90 11.67 2.34
N ALA A 14 -5.91 10.80 2.31
CA ALA A 14 -7.04 10.92 1.39
C ALA A 14 -7.86 12.19 1.65
N ALA A 15 -7.97 12.63 2.91
CA ALA A 15 -8.60 13.88 3.28
C ALA A 15 -7.72 15.14 3.04
N GLY A 16 -6.57 15.00 2.39
CA GLY A 16 -5.64 16.09 2.13
C GLY A 16 -4.69 16.42 3.29
N GLY A 17 -4.73 15.62 4.36
CA GLY A 17 -3.76 15.72 5.46
C GLY A 17 -2.34 15.38 5.01
N LYS A 18 -1.36 16.02 5.63
CA LYS A 18 0.07 15.84 5.30
C LYS A 18 0.74 14.99 6.38
N VAL A 19 1.32 13.86 6.00
CA VAL A 19 2.15 13.04 6.88
C VAL A 19 3.61 13.33 6.59
N ARG A 20 4.37 13.73 7.62
CA ARG A 20 5.80 14.01 7.52
C ARG A 20 6.58 12.90 8.21
N TYR A 21 7.61 12.41 7.55
CA TYR A 21 8.54 11.47 8.16
C TYR A 21 9.51 12.21 9.07
N GLU A 22 9.63 11.75 10.32
CA GLU A 22 10.64 12.22 11.26
C GLU A 22 11.81 11.20 11.27
N PRO A 23 13.02 11.59 10.84
CA PRO A 23 14.17 10.68 10.83
C PRO A 23 14.67 10.33 12.24
N ARG A 24 14.39 11.17 13.25
CA ARG A 24 14.79 10.91 14.62
C ARG A 24 13.80 9.94 15.29
N PRO A 25 14.25 8.82 15.86
CA PRO A 25 13.36 7.92 16.58
C PRO A 25 12.92 8.57 17.90
N LEU A 26 11.67 9.05 17.95
CA LEU A 26 11.12 9.72 19.14
C LEU A 26 10.38 8.75 20.07
N VAL A 27 10.07 7.53 19.62
CA VAL A 27 9.27 6.55 20.36
C VAL A 27 10.10 5.29 20.60
N ARG A 28 10.17 4.84 21.86
CA ARG A 28 10.76 3.55 22.21
C ARG A 28 9.74 2.45 21.94
N TYR A 29 9.86 1.80 20.78
CA TYR A 29 9.01 0.66 20.43
C TYR A 29 9.53 -0.63 21.10
N ARG A 30 8.67 -1.31 21.86
CA ARG A 30 9.00 -2.61 22.45
C ARG A 30 8.97 -3.70 21.38
N GLN A 31 10.13 -4.26 21.06
CA GLN A 31 10.20 -5.41 20.15
C GLN A 31 9.92 -6.73 20.90
N HIS A 32 9.11 -7.60 20.30
CA HIS A 32 8.89 -8.97 20.78
C HIS A 32 8.85 -9.95 19.60
N ALA A 33 9.16 -11.23 19.84
CA ALA A 33 9.29 -12.25 18.80
C ALA A 33 8.00 -12.45 17.96
N ALA A 34 6.84 -12.17 18.53
CA ALA A 34 5.54 -12.22 17.84
C ALA A 34 5.22 -10.99 16.96
N ASN A 35 6.16 -10.07 16.74
CA ASN A 35 5.92 -8.91 15.87
C ASN A 35 5.59 -9.34 14.43
N LEU A 36 4.34 -9.11 14.02
CA LEU A 36 3.85 -9.35 12.66
C LEU A 36 4.59 -8.50 11.61
N VAL A 37 5.09 -7.32 12.01
CA VAL A 37 5.76 -6.32 11.18
C VAL A 37 6.92 -5.72 11.97
N GLY A 38 8.13 -5.67 11.41
CA GLY A 38 9.25 -4.86 11.95
C GLY A 38 10.56 -5.60 12.23
N ALA A 39 10.56 -6.79 12.83
CA ALA A 39 11.80 -7.38 13.37
C ALA A 39 12.56 -8.35 12.43
N ASN A 40 11.94 -8.85 11.36
CA ASN A 40 12.53 -9.92 10.55
C ASN A 40 13.25 -9.35 9.31
N VAL A 41 14.43 -8.76 9.52
CA VAL A 41 15.28 -8.18 8.45
C VAL A 41 16.13 -9.21 7.71
N SER A 42 16.14 -10.48 8.13
CA SER A 42 16.89 -11.55 7.46
C SER A 42 16.36 -11.84 6.05
N TRP A 43 17.25 -12.21 5.13
CA TRP A 43 16.92 -12.56 3.74
C TRP A 43 15.82 -13.63 3.60
N LYS A 44 15.79 -14.64 4.48
CA LYS A 44 14.69 -15.64 4.54
C LYS A 44 13.32 -15.01 4.83
N ALA A 45 13.26 -14.01 5.70
CA ALA A 45 12.02 -13.31 6.02
C ALA A 45 11.60 -12.31 4.92
N ARG A 46 12.57 -11.75 4.18
CA ARG A 46 12.30 -11.00 2.95
C ARG A 46 11.66 -11.90 1.88
N LEU A 47 12.19 -13.11 1.68
CA LEU A 47 11.61 -14.12 0.77
C LEU A 47 10.22 -14.60 1.21
N SER A 48 10.00 -14.87 2.52
CA SER A 48 8.68 -15.27 3.01
C SER A 48 7.63 -14.14 2.89
N ARG A 49 8.05 -12.87 3.01
CA ARG A 49 7.21 -11.71 2.72
C ARG A 49 6.84 -11.60 1.25
N LEU A 50 7.78 -11.90 0.33
CA LEU A 50 7.47 -12.04 -1.09
C LEU A 50 6.45 -13.16 -1.31
N GLY A 51 6.62 -14.32 -0.68
CA GLY A 51 5.64 -15.43 -0.73
C GLY A 51 4.23 -15.02 -0.26
N ARG A 52 4.12 -14.25 0.83
CA ARG A 52 2.82 -13.73 1.31
C ARG A 52 2.22 -12.64 0.39
N LEU A 53 3.06 -11.85 -0.29
CA LEU A 53 2.64 -10.99 -1.40
C LEU A 53 2.04 -11.80 -2.56
N PHE A 54 2.62 -12.97 -2.87
CA PHE A 54 2.11 -13.89 -3.88
C PHE A 54 0.86 -14.67 -3.44
N GLN A 55 0.56 -14.75 -2.14
CA GLN A 55 -0.63 -15.44 -1.60
C GLN A 55 -1.92 -14.61 -1.68
N GLY A 56 -1.91 -13.39 -2.23
CA GLY A 56 -3.12 -12.58 -2.44
C GLY A 56 -3.68 -11.89 -1.19
N GLN A 57 -3.09 -12.12 -0.02
CA GLN A 57 -3.46 -11.43 1.22
C GLN A 57 -3.34 -9.91 1.10
N PHE A 58 -2.30 -9.43 0.39
CA PHE A 58 -2.12 -8.00 0.11
C PHE A 58 -3.24 -7.42 -0.76
N ALA A 59 -3.75 -8.19 -1.73
CA ALA A 59 -4.91 -7.81 -2.54
C ALA A 59 -6.13 -7.60 -1.64
N THR A 60 -6.44 -8.59 -0.79
CA THR A 60 -7.58 -8.54 0.15
C THR A 60 -7.49 -7.36 1.11
N TRP A 61 -6.28 -7.06 1.60
CA TRP A 61 -6.05 -5.91 2.46
C TRP A 61 -6.25 -4.58 1.72
N THR A 62 -5.74 -4.49 0.49
CA THR A 62 -5.95 -3.34 -0.40
C THR A 62 -7.44 -3.15 -0.69
N ASP A 63 -8.17 -4.22 -1.01
CA ASP A 63 -9.62 -4.18 -1.23
C ASP A 63 -10.39 -3.71 0.00
N SER A 64 -9.97 -4.13 1.19
CA SER A 64 -10.60 -3.70 2.44
C SER A 64 -10.39 -2.21 2.69
N ASN A 65 -9.18 -1.70 2.45
CA ASN A 65 -8.87 -0.27 2.56
C ASN A 65 -9.63 0.56 1.51
N LEU A 66 -9.71 0.09 0.27
CA LEU A 66 -10.46 0.78 -0.79
C LEU A 66 -11.97 0.83 -0.50
N ARG A 67 -12.53 -0.24 0.07
CA ARG A 67 -13.92 -0.23 0.55
C ARG A 67 -14.11 0.79 1.67
N GLY A 68 -13.18 0.85 2.63
CA GLY A 68 -13.19 1.87 3.68
C GLY A 68 -13.17 3.29 3.11
N LEU A 69 -12.29 3.56 2.14
CA LEU A 69 -12.22 4.86 1.47
C LEU A 69 -13.50 5.16 0.67
N ALA A 70 -14.10 4.16 0.02
CA ALA A 70 -15.33 4.35 -0.74
C ALA A 70 -16.53 4.75 0.16
N VAL A 71 -16.62 4.19 1.37
CA VAL A 71 -17.63 4.59 2.37
C VAL A 71 -17.39 6.01 2.88
N ASN A 72 -16.13 6.45 2.94
CA ASN A 72 -15.74 7.79 3.40
C ASN A 72 -15.44 8.75 2.23
N ARG A 73 -16.09 8.56 1.07
CA ARG A 73 -15.78 9.32 -0.15
C ARG A 73 -15.94 10.83 0.02
N ASP A 74 -16.84 11.25 0.91
CA ASP A 74 -17.16 12.66 1.15
C ASP A 74 -16.01 13.40 1.88
N LEU A 75 -15.11 12.64 2.52
CA LEU A 75 -13.89 13.18 3.12
C LEU A 75 -12.74 13.30 2.12
N ILE A 76 -12.83 12.69 0.92
CA ILE A 76 -11.70 12.60 0.01
C ILE A 76 -11.50 13.93 -0.72
N ALA A 77 -10.31 14.52 -0.54
CA ALA A 77 -9.93 15.75 -1.20
C ALA A 77 -9.72 15.55 -2.72
N PRO A 78 -9.94 16.60 -3.55
CA PRO A 78 -9.87 16.48 -5.02
C PRO A 78 -8.56 15.93 -5.58
N ASP A 79 -7.43 16.31 -4.97
CA ASP A 79 -6.09 15.92 -5.42
C ASP A 79 -5.81 14.42 -5.17
N PRO A 80 -5.90 13.90 -3.92
CA PRO A 80 -5.85 12.45 -3.67
C PRO A 80 -6.89 11.63 -4.45
N ALA A 81 -8.07 12.20 -4.75
CA ALA A 81 -9.11 11.51 -5.50
C ALA A 81 -8.65 11.09 -6.91
N LEU A 82 -7.80 11.87 -7.58
CA LEU A 82 -7.28 11.52 -8.91
C LEU A 82 -6.37 10.27 -8.82
N CYS A 83 -5.43 10.28 -7.88
CA CYS A 83 -4.55 9.14 -7.61
C CYS A 83 -5.37 7.88 -7.31
N LEU A 84 -6.34 7.98 -6.39
CA LEU A 84 -7.21 6.87 -6.00
C LEU A 84 -8.00 6.30 -7.18
N ARG A 85 -8.62 7.16 -8.01
CA ARG A 85 -9.36 6.72 -9.19
C ARG A 85 -8.47 6.01 -10.20
N LEU A 86 -7.28 6.55 -10.48
CA LEU A 86 -6.33 5.94 -11.41
C LEU A 86 -5.84 4.58 -10.90
N PHE A 87 -5.54 4.49 -9.61
CA PHE A 87 -5.15 3.24 -8.96
C PHE A 87 -6.27 2.18 -9.03
N ILE A 88 -7.51 2.53 -8.69
CA ILE A 88 -8.66 1.62 -8.78
C ILE A 88 -8.87 1.13 -10.23
N ARG A 89 -8.76 2.03 -11.22
CA ARG A 89 -8.88 1.65 -12.65
C ARG A 89 -7.72 0.78 -13.11
N ALA A 90 -6.49 1.05 -12.63
CA ALA A 90 -5.33 0.22 -12.92
C ALA A 90 -5.56 -1.23 -12.48
N ARG A 91 -6.19 -1.44 -11.31
CA ARG A 91 -6.47 -2.79 -10.77
C ARG A 91 -7.50 -3.60 -11.56
N LYS A 92 -8.31 -2.96 -12.41
CA LYS A 92 -9.35 -3.62 -13.23
C LYS A 92 -9.00 -3.74 -14.72
N GLY A 93 -7.89 -3.14 -15.18
CA GLY A 93 -7.52 -3.11 -16.59
C GLY A 93 -6.79 -4.37 -17.09
N SER A 94 -6.69 -4.48 -18.42
CA SER A 94 -5.76 -5.39 -19.12
C SER A 94 -4.31 -5.02 -18.81
N THR A 95 -3.37 -5.96 -18.94
CA THR A 95 -1.96 -5.84 -18.51
C THR A 95 -1.32 -4.49 -18.88
N PHE A 96 -1.43 -4.08 -20.15
CA PHE A 96 -0.91 -2.79 -20.62
C PHE A 96 -1.58 -1.60 -19.93
N ARG A 97 -2.91 -1.65 -19.79
CA ARG A 97 -3.69 -0.61 -19.10
C ARG A 97 -3.35 -0.54 -17.61
N ARG A 98 -3.04 -1.66 -16.97
CA ARG A 98 -2.58 -1.72 -15.55
C ARG A 98 -1.31 -0.89 -15.38
N PHE A 99 -0.27 -1.18 -16.18
CA PHE A 99 1.00 -0.46 -16.09
C PHE A 99 0.86 1.03 -16.37
N ARG A 100 0.17 1.38 -17.47
CA ARG A 100 -0.02 2.78 -17.84
C ARG A 100 -0.76 3.57 -16.77
N LEU A 101 -1.82 3.00 -16.19
CA LEU A 101 -2.61 3.69 -15.16
C LEU A 101 -1.90 3.68 -13.80
N LEU A 102 -1.15 2.64 -13.46
CA LEU A 102 -0.34 2.60 -12.25
C LEU A 102 0.75 3.67 -12.29
N GLY A 103 1.49 3.78 -13.39
CA GLY A 103 2.45 4.86 -13.59
C GLY A 103 1.81 6.25 -13.50
N LYS A 104 0.66 6.46 -14.16
CA LYS A 104 -0.09 7.72 -14.08
C LYS A 104 -0.64 8.04 -12.69
N SER A 105 -0.93 7.03 -11.87
CA SER A 105 -1.41 7.25 -10.49
C SER A 105 -0.32 7.78 -9.57
N GLY A 106 0.96 7.64 -9.95
CA GLY A 106 2.08 8.04 -9.11
C GLY A 106 2.29 7.13 -7.89
N VAL A 107 1.68 5.94 -7.84
CA VAL A 107 1.89 4.98 -6.75
C VAL A 107 3.22 4.25 -6.93
N TYR A 108 4.06 4.30 -5.89
CA TYR A 108 5.38 3.68 -5.85
C TYR A 108 5.70 3.12 -4.46
N ARG A 109 6.83 2.43 -4.31
CA ARG A 109 7.42 2.08 -3.01
C ARG A 109 8.77 2.77 -2.83
N GLN A 110 9.17 3.01 -1.58
CA GLN A 110 10.38 3.75 -1.24
C GLN A 110 11.67 3.22 -1.88
N THR A 111 11.75 1.92 -2.18
CA THR A 111 12.92 1.32 -2.83
C THR A 111 12.62 0.93 -4.27
N LEU A 112 13.64 0.96 -5.13
CA LEU A 112 13.55 0.51 -6.53
C LEU A 112 13.05 -0.93 -6.62
N MET A 113 13.66 -1.84 -5.84
CA MET A 113 13.23 -3.25 -5.79
C MET A 113 11.80 -3.41 -5.26
N GLY A 114 11.40 -2.58 -4.30
CA GLY A 114 10.02 -2.55 -3.81
C GLY A 114 9.03 -2.13 -4.90
N THR A 115 9.39 -1.12 -5.69
CA THR A 115 8.58 -0.61 -6.80
C THR A 115 8.51 -1.64 -7.93
N LEU A 116 9.62 -2.27 -8.31
CA LEU A 116 9.59 -3.39 -9.26
C LEU A 116 8.70 -4.53 -8.77
N GLY A 117 8.79 -4.89 -7.49
CA GLY A 117 7.92 -5.90 -6.88
C GLY A 117 6.44 -5.52 -6.89
N LEU A 118 6.10 -4.24 -6.74
CA LEU A 118 4.73 -3.74 -6.89
C LEU A 118 4.22 -3.93 -8.32
N TYR A 119 5.05 -3.59 -9.32
CA TYR A 119 4.71 -3.72 -10.73
C TYR A 119 4.53 -5.19 -11.15
N LEU A 120 5.38 -6.10 -10.65
CA LEU A 120 5.24 -7.56 -10.85
C LEU A 120 3.99 -8.13 -10.15
N ALA A 121 3.63 -7.61 -8.97
CA ALA A 121 2.40 -8.03 -8.28
C ALA A 121 1.14 -7.58 -9.04
N PHE A 122 1.17 -6.42 -9.70
CA PHE A 122 0.11 -5.97 -10.61
C PHE A 122 -0.02 -6.84 -11.85
N LEU A 123 1.09 -7.35 -12.39
CA LEU A 123 1.09 -8.28 -13.54
C LEU A 123 0.38 -9.59 -13.21
N SER A 124 0.64 -10.13 -12.01
CA SER A 124 0.06 -11.39 -11.52
C SER A 124 -1.38 -11.28 -11.02
N ARG A 125 -2.04 -10.11 -11.15
CA ARG A 125 -3.39 -9.80 -10.62
C ARG A 125 -3.52 -10.03 -9.11
N ARG A 126 -2.40 -10.00 -8.38
CA ARG A 126 -2.35 -10.18 -6.92
C ARG A 126 -2.52 -8.86 -6.17
N ILE A 127 -2.65 -7.75 -6.90
CA ILE A 127 -3.07 -6.41 -6.50
C ILE A 127 -3.90 -5.85 -7.63
#